data_AF-A0A1L9GS64-F1
#
_entry.id   AF-A0A1L9GS64-F1
#
_cell.length_a   1.000
_cell.length_b   1.000
_cell.length_c   1.000
_cell.angle_alpha   90.00
_cell.angle_beta   90.00
_cell.angle_gamma   90.00
#
_symmetry.space_group_name_H-M   'P 1'
#
loop_
_entity.id
_entity.type
_entity.pdbx_description
1 polymer ?
#
loop_
_entity_poly.entity_id
_entity_poly.type
_entity_poly.pdbx_seq_one_letter_code
_entity_poly.pdbx_strand_id
1 'polypeptide(L)' 'MSDISGKFAKKVKEIRLRKKMSQGDLAKILGVHPTYISGIERGVRNMALKNIEKLANALGVSVNDLLK' A
#
# COMPACT_ATOMS: atom_id res chain seq x y z
N MET A 1 -18.90 7.87 8.26
CA MET A 1 -18.00 8.73 7.46
C MET A 1 -17.13 7.83 6.58
N SER A 2 -17.03 8.13 5.28
CA SER A 2 -16.20 7.35 4.34
C SER A 2 -14.72 7.65 4.60
N ASP A 3 -14.09 6.88 5.48
CA ASP A 3 -12.65 6.96 5.71
C ASP A 3 -11.89 6.45 4.49
N ILE A 4 -11.47 7.39 3.63
CA ILE A 4 -10.68 7.13 2.42
C ILE A 4 -9.38 6.40 2.76
N SER A 5 -8.78 6.70 3.92
CA SER A 5 -7.53 6.10 4.38
C SER A 5 -7.74 4.63 4.70
N GLY A 6 -8.83 4.27 5.38
CA GLY A 6 -9.19 2.89 5.68
C GLY A 6 -9.49 2.05 4.43
N LYS A 7 -10.18 2.62 3.43
CA LYS A 7 -10.43 1.95 2.14
C LYS A 7 -9.13 1.69 1.38
N PHE A 8 -8.29 2.73 1.25
CA PHE A 8 -6.97 2.64 0.63
C PHE A 8 -6.09 1.57 1.31
N ALA A 9 -6.02 1.61 2.65
CA ALA A 9 -5.24 0.66 3.44
C ALA A 9 -5.65 -0.80 3.20
N LYS A 10 -6.97 -1.07 3.18
CA LYS A 10 -7.51 -2.39 2.86
C LYS A 10 -7.17 -2.81 1.44
N LYS A 11 -7.30 -1.90 0.47
CA LYS A 11 -7.03 -2.18 -0.94
C LYS A 11 -5.57 -2.54 -1.20
N VAL A 12 -4.64 -1.81 -0.58
CA VAL A 12 -3.20 -2.11 -0.62
C VAL A 12 -2.93 -3.52 -0.12
N LYS A 13 -3.49 -3.89 1.05
CA LYS A 13 -3.33 -5.22 1.63
C LYS A 13 -3.89 -6.32 0.73
N GLU A 14 -5.09 -6.10 0.18
CA GLU A 14 -5.77 -7.04 -0.72
C GLU A 14 -4.95 -7.32 -1.98
N ILE A 15 -4.45 -6.26 -2.64
CA ILE A 15 -3.60 -6.38 -3.84
C ILE A 15 -2.31 -7.11 -3.50
N ARG A 16 -1.64 -6.75 -2.40
CA ARG A 16 -0.40 -7.41 -1.96
C ARG A 16 -0.61 -8.91 -1.75
N LEU A 17 -1.69 -9.29 -1.06
CA LEU A 17 -2.01 -10.70 -0.80
C LEU A 17 -2.35 -11.45 -2.09
N ARG A 18 -3.10 -10.85 -3.03
CA ARG A 18 -3.34 -11.45 -4.35
C ARG A 18 -2.06 -11.72 -5.12
N LYS A 19 -1.05 -10.89 -4.92
CA LYS A 19 0.29 -11.07 -5.53
C LYS A 19 1.20 -12.02 -4.74
N LYS A 20 0.68 -12.68 -3.70
CA LYS A 20 1.43 -13.61 -2.83
C LYS A 20 2.66 -12.98 -2.19
N MET A 21 2.63 -11.68 -1.95
CA MET A 21 3.74 -10.95 -1.34
C MET A 21 3.51 -10.82 0.17
N SER A 22 4.53 -11.03 0.98
CA SER A 22 4.55 -10.62 2.39
C SER A 22 4.72 -9.10 2.52
N GLN A 23 4.48 -8.54 3.71
CA GLN A 23 4.81 -7.13 3.97
C GLN A 23 6.33 -6.88 3.80
N GLY A 24 7.16 -7.86 4.14
CA GLY A 24 8.61 -7.80 3.95
C GLY A 24 9.02 -7.74 2.49
N ASP A 25 8.37 -8.52 1.62
CA ASP A 25 8.65 -8.50 0.17
C ASP A 25 8.35 -7.13 -0.43
N LEU A 26 7.19 -6.56 -0.09
CA LEU A 26 6.81 -5.23 -0.56
C LEU A 26 7.75 -4.15 0.00
N ALA A 27 8.15 -4.28 1.27
CA ALA A 27 9.10 -3.37 1.89
C ALA A 27 10.47 -3.41 1.21
N LYS A 28 10.94 -4.60 0.84
CA LYS A 28 12.20 -4.81 0.11
C LYS A 28 12.18 -4.16 -1.27
N ILE A 29 11.06 -4.28 -2.01
CA ILE A 29 10.88 -3.63 -3.31
C ILE A 29 10.87 -2.10 -3.17
N LEU A 30 10.23 -1.58 -2.12
CA LEU A 30 10.14 -0.14 -1.86
C LEU A 30 11.40 0.44 -1.19
N GLY A 31 12.35 -0.38 -0.76
CA GLY A 31 13.53 0.07 -0.01
C GLY A 31 13.19 0.68 1.35
N VAL A 32 12.18 0.14 2.04
CA VAL A 32 11.67 0.63 3.33
C VAL A 32 11.62 -0.48 4.38
N HIS A 33 11.44 -0.10 5.65
CA HIS A 33 11.25 -1.07 6.72
C HIS A 33 9.83 -1.70 6.67
N PRO A 34 9.64 -3.01 6.96
CA PRO A 34 8.33 -3.66 6.94
C PRO A 34 7.25 -2.99 7.80
N THR A 35 7.64 -2.32 8.89
CA THR A 35 6.72 -1.55 9.74
C THR A 35 6.07 -0.37 9.00
N TYR A 36 6.73 0.18 7.97
CA TYR A 36 6.13 1.19 7.11
C TYR A 36 4.94 0.61 6.34
N ILE A 37 5.09 -0.58 5.76
CA ILE A 37 4.02 -1.30 5.06
C ILE A 37 2.88 -1.63 6.01
N SER A 38 3.19 -2.15 7.21
CA SER A 38 2.19 -2.39 8.26
C SER A 38 1.41 -1.13 8.63
N GLY A 39 2.09 0.02 8.75
CA GLY A 39 1.45 1.31 9.01
C GLY A 39 0.49 1.74 7.90
N ILE A 40 0.86 1.50 6.63
CA ILE A 40 -0.01 1.78 5.47
C ILE A 40 -1.25 0.90 5.52
N GLU A 41 -1.10 -0.41 5.70
CA GLU A 41 -2.22 -1.37 5.70
C GLU A 41 -3.16 -1.22 6.89
N ARG A 42 -2.71 -0.52 7.94
CA ARG A 42 -3.52 -0.13 9.10
C ARG A 42 -4.20 1.23 8.94
N GLY A 43 -3.90 1.98 7.87
CA GLY A 43 -4.44 3.32 7.64
C GLY A 43 -3.91 4.40 8.59
N VAL A 44 -2.84 4.12 9.36
CA VAL A 44 -2.28 5.08 10.33
C VAL A 44 -1.20 5.98 9.72
N ARG A 45 -0.94 5.85 8.41
CA ARG A 45 0.03 6.66 7.68
C ARG A 45 -0.69 7.55 6.69
N ASN A 46 -0.49 8.86 6.84
CA ASN A 46 -0.82 9.81 5.79
C ASN A 46 0.33 9.86 4.78
N MET A 47 0.10 9.40 3.55
CA MET A 47 1.14 9.30 2.53
C MET A 47 1.04 10.44 1.51
N ALA A 48 2.20 10.99 1.12
CA ALA A 48 2.28 11.88 -0.02
C ALA A 48 1.97 11.14 -1.33
N LEU A 49 1.36 11.82 -2.31
CA LEU A 49 0.97 11.25 -3.61
C LEU A 49 2.14 10.54 -4.33
N LYS A 50 3.35 11.12 -4.29
CA LYS A 50 4.58 10.51 -4.85
C LYS A 50 4.89 9.11 -4.27
N ASN A 51 4.53 8.86 -3.02
CA ASN A 51 4.75 7.55 -2.39
C ASN A 51 3.61 6.58 -2.74
N ILE A 52 2.40 7.07 -3.02
CA ILE A 52 1.30 6.26 -3.53
C ILE A 52 1.65 5.74 -4.92
N GLU A 53 2.21 6.57 -5.79
CA GLU A 53 2.69 6.16 -7.11
C GLU A 53 3.78 5.07 -7.01
N LYS A 54 4.79 5.28 -6.16
CA LYS A 54 5.82 4.25 -5.90
C LYS A 54 5.22 2.95 -5.40
N LEU A 55 4.25 3.03 -4.48
CA LEU A 55 3.54 1.85 -3.96
C LEU A 55 2.76 1.12 -5.06
N ALA A 56 2.05 1.85 -5.91
CA ALA A 56 1.33 1.28 -7.05
C ALA A 56 2.29 0.56 -8.01
N ASN A 57 3.42 1.19 -8.33
CA ASN A 57 4.46 0.59 -9.16
C ASN A 57 5.07 -0.66 -8.52
N ALA A 58 5.39 -0.63 -7.22
CA ALA A 58 5.90 -1.79 -6.48
C ALA A 58 4.90 -2.95 -6.42
N LEU A 59 3.61 -2.62 -6.39
CA LEU A 59 2.52 -3.58 -6.48
C LEU A 59 2.18 -3.94 -7.93
N GLY A 60 2.79 -3.33 -8.95
CA GLY A 60 2.49 -3.53 -10.37
C GLY A 60 1.01 -3.33 -10.71
N VAL A 61 0.44 -2.22 -10.25
CA VAL A 61 -0.95 -1.76 -10.53
C VAL A 61 -0.96 -0.25 -10.76
N SER A 62 -2.08 0.30 -11.23
CA SER A 62 -2.23 1.76 -11.31
C SER A 62 -2.58 2.37 -9.94
N VAL A 63 -2.30 3.66 -9.75
CA VAL A 63 -2.74 4.40 -8.55
C VAL A 63 -4.26 4.34 -8.38
N ASN A 64 -5.01 4.36 -9.48
CA ASN A 64 -6.47 4.27 -9.45
C ASN A 64 -6.94 2.93 -8.86
N ASP A 65 -6.21 1.83 -9.08
CA ASP A 65 -6.55 0.54 -8.49
C ASP A 65 -6.37 0.50 -6.96
N LEU A 66 -5.58 1.43 -6.40
CA LEU A 66 -5.44 1.60 -4.94
C LEU A 66 -6.58 2.45 -4.34
N LEU A 67 -7.27 3.24 -5.14
CA LEU A 67 -8.31 4.20 -4.71
C LEU A 67 -9.75 3.72 -4.98
N LYS A 68 -9.93 2.68 -5.80
CA LYS A 68 -11.21 1.99 -6.04
C LYS A 68 -11.62 1.12 -4.86
#